data_AF-A0A1B6FNA0-F1
#
_entry.id   AF-A0A1B6FNA0-F1
#
_cell.length_a   1.000
_cell.length_b   1.000
_cell.length_c   1.000
_cell.angle_alpha   90.00
_cell.angle_beta   90.00
_cell.angle_gamma   90.00
#
_symmetry.space_group_name_H-M   'P 1'
#
loop_
_entity.id
_entity.type
_entity.pdbx_description
1 polymer ?
#
loop_
_entity_poly.entity_id
_entity_poly.type
_entity_poly.pdbx_seq_one_letter_code
_entity_poly.pdbx_strand_id
1 'polypeptide(L)'
;GAPEREPTGSVGYNVHPKPQLQLNSLNVALNQTGTISLPVLVANNKTDDPVLLHDPDTFVVLAYDFNKVDHPMYHKPNAYGFNQVNATFRRYTPQFNHISFKMPHSPLLSQYSDVDPKIFCENHNLTNCNTTFCECLNVIEVPTNSNVEIILIDIGKTYNANHPFHLHGYAFRVVGMDRLGDSLDVELVKKLNKEGRLVRNLENPPFKDTVTVPDGGYTILRFHASNPGYWLFHCHIDFHAEVGMAVVFKVGKDEEFPPVPNGFPKCGDFKIDNFEKSSYDH
;
A
#
# COMPACT_ATOMS: atom_id res chain seq x y z
N GLY A 1 27.80 -17.77 8.40
CA GLY A 1 27.21 -18.84 9.23
C GLY A 1 27.49 -18.53 10.68
N ALA A 2 26.58 -18.86 11.59
CA ALA A 2 26.77 -18.62 13.02
C ALA A 2 27.95 -19.44 13.59
N PRO A 3 28.64 -18.95 14.62
CA PRO A 3 29.78 -19.65 15.23
C PRO A 3 29.37 -20.97 15.93
N GLU A 4 30.30 -21.92 16.02
CA GLU A 4 30.10 -23.26 16.64
C GLU A 4 29.89 -23.24 18.16
N ARG A 5 30.03 -22.08 18.81
CA ARG A 5 29.78 -21.93 20.25
C ARG A 5 28.54 -21.09 20.48
N GLU A 6 27.63 -21.67 21.27
CA GLU A 6 26.47 -20.97 21.79
C GLU A 6 26.87 -19.75 22.63
N PRO A 7 26.17 -18.61 22.53
CA PRO A 7 26.43 -17.44 23.35
C PRO A 7 26.28 -17.76 24.84
N THR A 8 27.17 -17.23 25.67
CA THR A 8 27.17 -17.45 27.13
C THR A 8 26.16 -16.59 27.89
N GLY A 9 25.33 -15.81 27.18
CA GLY A 9 24.33 -14.92 27.78
C GLY A 9 23.12 -15.67 28.33
N SER A 10 22.43 -15.08 29.31
CA SER A 10 21.16 -15.64 29.80
C SER A 10 20.13 -15.66 28.66
N VAL A 11 19.59 -16.83 28.32
CA VAL A 11 18.52 -16.96 27.35
C VAL A 11 17.17 -16.74 28.02
N GLY A 12 16.34 -15.88 27.45
CA GLY A 12 14.98 -15.64 27.93
C GLY A 12 14.29 -14.55 27.13
N TYR A 13 12.95 -14.61 27.07
CA TYR A 13 12.13 -13.65 26.32
C TYR A 13 12.38 -12.19 26.74
N ASN A 14 12.72 -11.96 28.01
CA ASN A 14 12.99 -10.64 28.59
C ASN A 14 14.48 -10.28 28.65
N VAL A 15 15.38 -11.15 28.18
CA VAL A 15 16.81 -10.85 28.12
C VAL A 15 17.09 -10.23 26.77
N HIS A 16 16.69 -8.97 26.62
CA HIS A 16 17.14 -8.18 25.49
C HIS A 16 18.54 -7.67 25.83
N PRO A 17 19.60 -8.03 25.06
CA PRO A 17 20.81 -7.21 25.09
C PRO A 17 20.36 -5.77 24.83
N LYS A 18 20.82 -4.80 25.62
CA LYS A 18 20.53 -3.37 25.37
C LYS A 18 20.77 -3.14 23.88
N PRO A 19 19.75 -2.82 23.06
CA PRO A 19 19.96 -2.71 21.64
C PRO A 19 20.87 -1.50 21.44
N GLN A 20 22.12 -1.74 21.06
CA GLN A 20 23.01 -0.67 20.63
C GLN A 20 22.57 -0.13 19.26
N LEU A 21 21.80 -0.93 18.51
CA LEU A 21 21.37 -0.65 17.16
C LEU A 21 20.02 -1.31 16.88
N GLN A 22 19.03 -0.52 16.47
CA GLN A 22 17.70 -0.99 16.06
C GLN A 22 17.55 -0.94 14.55
N LEU A 23 17.24 -2.09 13.94
CA LEU A 23 16.95 -2.17 12.51
C LEU A 23 15.50 -1.74 12.24
N ASN A 24 15.30 -0.89 11.23
CA ASN A 24 14.01 -0.36 10.79
C ASN A 24 13.17 0.16 11.97
N SER A 25 13.77 1.05 12.75
CA SER A 25 13.12 1.63 13.94
C SER A 25 11.83 2.36 13.55
N LEU A 26 10.84 2.27 14.43
CA LEU A 26 9.51 2.82 14.21
C LEU A 26 9.56 4.35 14.26
N ASN A 27 9.19 5.01 13.16
CA ASN A 27 8.99 6.46 13.07
C ASN A 27 10.21 7.28 13.49
N VAL A 28 11.37 6.83 13.01
CA VAL A 28 12.67 7.45 13.23
C VAL A 28 13.25 7.93 11.90
N ALA A 29 13.91 9.11 11.91
CA ALA A 29 14.60 9.66 10.75
C ALA A 29 15.86 8.86 10.40
N LEU A 30 16.26 8.89 9.13
CA LEU A 30 17.33 8.06 8.58
C LEU A 30 18.67 8.18 9.34
N ASN A 31 18.98 9.36 9.87
CA ASN A 31 20.25 9.69 10.51
C ASN A 31 20.24 9.61 12.05
N GLN A 32 19.21 9.01 12.64
CA GLN A 32 19.13 8.89 14.10
C GLN A 32 20.17 7.90 14.64
N THR A 33 20.91 8.33 15.65
CA THR A 33 21.91 7.50 16.34
C THR A 33 21.28 6.25 16.95
N GLY A 34 21.95 5.11 16.80
CA GLY A 34 21.46 3.82 17.32
C GLY A 34 20.37 3.17 16.47
N THR A 35 20.15 3.65 15.23
CA THR A 35 19.21 3.01 14.29
C THR A 35 19.83 2.78 12.92
N ILE A 36 19.34 1.75 12.22
CA ILE A 36 19.64 1.48 10.81
C ILE A 36 18.30 1.38 10.08
N SER A 37 18.09 2.22 9.08
CA SER A 37 16.89 2.15 8.22
C SER A 37 17.09 1.20 7.04
N LEU A 38 16.01 0.73 6.42
CA LEU A 38 16.09 -0.21 5.30
C LEU A 38 16.97 0.27 4.12
N PRO A 39 16.87 1.52 3.63
CA PRO A 39 17.59 1.91 2.42
C PRO A 39 19.11 1.94 2.57
N VAL A 40 19.65 1.99 3.80
CA VAL A 40 21.11 1.97 4.01
C VAL A 40 21.70 0.56 4.01
N LEU A 41 20.84 -0.46 4.00
CA LEU A 41 21.27 -1.85 3.88
C LEU A 41 21.67 -2.17 2.44
N VAL A 42 22.61 -3.11 2.31
CA VAL A 42 22.99 -3.68 1.02
C VAL A 42 22.51 -5.12 0.99
N ALA A 43 21.78 -5.50 -0.06
CA ALA A 43 21.33 -6.87 -0.24
C ALA A 43 22.54 -7.80 -0.46
N ASN A 44 22.50 -9.01 0.10
CA ASN A 44 23.61 -9.96 -0.01
C ASN A 44 23.76 -10.53 -1.43
N ASN A 45 22.64 -10.66 -2.16
CA ASN A 45 22.67 -11.11 -3.54
C ASN A 45 22.84 -9.90 -4.45
N LYS A 46 23.93 -9.86 -5.22
CA LYS A 46 24.15 -8.81 -6.23
C LYS A 46 23.37 -9.19 -7.48
N THR A 47 22.48 -8.31 -7.89
CA THR A 47 21.59 -8.52 -9.04
C THR A 47 21.71 -7.32 -9.96
N ASP A 48 21.85 -7.57 -11.26
CA ASP A 48 21.76 -6.56 -12.31
C ASP A 48 20.28 -6.22 -12.57
N ASP A 49 19.66 -5.59 -11.58
CA ASP A 49 18.24 -5.24 -11.60
C ASP A 49 18.04 -3.98 -12.46
N PRO A 50 17.28 -4.03 -13.58
CA PRO A 50 17.11 -2.90 -14.49
C PRO A 50 16.65 -1.60 -13.81
N VAL A 51 15.91 -1.74 -12.70
CA VAL A 51 15.37 -0.61 -11.92
C VAL A 51 16.43 0.24 -11.22
N LEU A 52 17.66 -0.28 -11.10
CA LEU A 52 18.78 0.39 -10.45
C LEU A 52 19.71 1.07 -11.46
N LEU A 53 19.66 0.66 -12.73
CA LEU A 53 20.56 1.12 -13.79
C LEU A 53 20.02 2.32 -14.57
N HIS A 54 18.70 2.46 -14.62
CA HIS A 54 18.02 3.49 -15.39
C HIS A 54 17.07 4.29 -14.52
N ASP A 55 16.78 5.51 -14.97
CA ASP A 55 15.73 6.33 -14.39
C ASP A 55 14.35 5.66 -14.59
N PRO A 56 13.37 5.93 -13.71
CA PRO A 56 12.05 5.36 -13.84
C PRO A 56 11.32 5.95 -15.06
N ASP A 57 10.69 5.08 -15.84
CA ASP A 57 9.82 5.48 -16.95
C ASP A 57 8.44 5.92 -16.44
N THR A 58 7.99 5.32 -15.33
CA THR A 58 6.71 5.63 -14.69
C THR A 58 6.93 6.04 -13.25
N PHE A 59 6.37 7.20 -12.88
CA PHE A 59 6.50 7.76 -11.54
C PHE A 59 5.13 7.92 -10.90
N VAL A 60 4.97 7.38 -9.69
CA VAL A 60 3.69 7.35 -8.98
C VAL A 60 3.86 7.92 -7.58
N VAL A 61 3.00 8.85 -7.19
CA VAL A 61 2.97 9.39 -5.83
C VAL A 61 1.67 8.96 -5.16
N LEU A 62 1.82 8.24 -4.05
CA LEU A 62 0.72 7.78 -3.22
C LEU A 62 0.90 8.36 -1.83
N ALA A 63 0.08 9.34 -1.47
CA ALA A 63 0.00 9.83 -0.11
C ALA A 63 -1.18 9.17 0.59
N TYR A 64 -0.98 8.69 1.81
CA TYR A 64 -2.06 8.12 2.60
C TYR A 64 -2.08 8.69 4.01
N ASP A 65 -3.26 8.61 4.61
CA ASP A 65 -3.50 8.84 6.04
C ASP A 65 -4.92 8.33 6.33
N PHE A 66 -5.31 8.45 7.60
CA PHE A 66 -6.67 8.34 8.07
C PHE A 66 -7.37 9.69 8.08
N ASN A 67 -8.29 9.90 7.14
CA ASN A 67 -9.00 11.16 6.98
C ASN A 67 -10.28 11.21 7.82
N LYS A 68 -10.61 12.43 8.26
CA LYS A 68 -11.80 12.75 9.07
C LYS A 68 -12.99 13.05 8.15
N VAL A 69 -13.50 12.03 7.47
CA VAL A 69 -14.63 12.14 6.52
C VAL A 69 -15.77 11.20 6.92
N ASP A 70 -17.00 11.56 6.54
CA ASP A 70 -18.21 10.77 6.82
C ASP A 70 -18.28 9.53 5.92
N HIS A 71 -17.62 8.45 6.32
CA HIS A 71 -17.69 7.18 5.61
C HIS A 71 -19.07 6.52 5.77
N PRO A 72 -19.79 6.18 4.69
CA PRO A 72 -21.20 5.76 4.72
C PRO A 72 -21.48 4.51 5.58
N MET A 73 -20.53 3.58 5.67
CA MET A 73 -20.66 2.39 6.54
C MET A 73 -20.72 2.69 8.05
N TYR A 74 -20.00 3.70 8.55
CA TYR A 74 -19.85 3.91 9.99
C TYR A 74 -20.07 5.35 10.48
N HIS A 75 -20.18 6.34 9.58
CA HIS A 75 -20.65 7.70 9.87
C HIS A 75 -21.64 8.13 8.79
N LYS A 76 -22.92 8.16 9.12
CA LYS A 76 -23.98 8.49 8.16
C LYS A 76 -24.22 10.01 8.19
N PRO A 77 -23.92 10.78 7.13
CA PRO A 77 -24.00 12.25 7.16
C PRO A 77 -25.35 12.80 7.65
N ASN A 78 -26.44 12.10 7.34
CA ASN A 78 -27.81 12.53 7.66
C ASN A 78 -28.33 12.00 9.01
N ALA A 79 -27.49 11.33 9.80
CA ALA A 79 -27.89 10.77 11.09
C ALA A 79 -26.84 11.00 12.18
N TYR A 80 -25.59 10.61 11.92
CA TYR A 80 -24.46 10.75 12.82
C TYR A 80 -23.16 10.81 12.01
N GLY A 81 -22.78 12.02 11.59
CA GLY A 81 -21.49 12.29 10.98
C GLY A 81 -20.33 12.15 11.97
N PHE A 82 -19.11 12.07 11.46
CA PHE A 82 -17.86 11.92 12.19
C PHE A 82 -17.72 12.95 13.31
N ASN A 83 -18.05 14.22 13.03
CA ASN A 83 -17.97 15.29 14.02
C ASN A 83 -19.19 15.36 14.96
N GLN A 84 -20.27 14.65 14.65
CA GLN A 84 -21.51 14.61 15.45
C GLN A 84 -21.48 13.52 16.53
N VAL A 85 -20.55 12.57 16.45
CA VAL A 85 -20.34 11.54 17.48
C VAL A 85 -19.22 11.92 18.45
N ASN A 86 -19.29 11.38 19.66
CA ASN A 86 -18.22 11.51 20.66
C ASN A 86 -16.89 10.99 20.09
N ALA A 87 -15.78 11.65 20.42
CA ALA A 87 -14.43 11.31 19.99
C ALA A 87 -14.09 9.81 20.15
N THR A 88 -14.57 9.15 21.21
CA THR A 88 -14.35 7.71 21.45
C THR A 88 -14.96 6.81 20.37
N PHE A 89 -16.02 7.26 19.69
CA PHE A 89 -16.71 6.52 18.63
C PHE A 89 -16.33 6.96 17.23
N ARG A 90 -15.40 7.91 17.09
CA ARG A 90 -14.93 8.38 15.78
C ARG A 90 -14.01 7.34 15.15
N ARG A 91 -14.47 6.79 14.03
CA ARG A 91 -13.66 5.95 13.12
C ARG A 91 -13.14 6.79 11.99
N TYR A 92 -11.84 6.74 11.75
CA TYR A 92 -11.22 7.46 10.65
C TYR A 92 -11.19 6.60 9.39
N THR A 93 -11.06 7.27 8.25
CA THR A 93 -11.18 6.64 6.93
C THR A 93 -9.82 6.57 6.27
N PRO A 94 -9.22 5.38 6.12
CA PRO A 94 -7.93 5.25 5.48
C PRO A 94 -8.06 5.40 3.97
N GLN A 95 -7.23 6.24 3.36
CA GLN A 95 -7.36 6.59 1.94
C GLN A 95 -6.01 6.84 1.29
N PHE A 96 -5.90 6.53 0.01
CA PHE A 96 -4.84 7.02 -0.85
C PHE A 96 -5.30 8.28 -1.58
N ASN A 97 -4.56 9.38 -1.46
CA ASN A 97 -4.84 10.65 -2.12
C ASN A 97 -6.30 11.12 -1.91
N HIS A 98 -6.83 10.93 -0.69
CA HIS A 98 -8.21 11.20 -0.28
C HIS A 98 -9.30 10.35 -0.97
N ILE A 99 -8.93 9.24 -1.60
CA ILE A 99 -9.84 8.30 -2.24
C ILE A 99 -9.80 6.97 -1.49
N SER A 100 -10.96 6.48 -1.08
CA SER A 100 -11.11 5.11 -0.57
C SER A 100 -11.22 4.13 -1.74
N PHE A 101 -10.46 3.05 -1.69
CA PHE A 101 -10.55 1.98 -2.66
C PHE A 101 -11.89 1.25 -2.60
N LYS A 102 -12.51 1.06 -3.75
CA LYS A 102 -13.69 0.20 -3.91
C LYS A 102 -13.29 -1.16 -4.45
N MET A 103 -13.49 -2.21 -3.66
CA MET A 103 -13.32 -3.58 -4.14
C MET A 103 -14.34 -3.87 -5.27
N PRO A 104 -13.89 -4.42 -6.42
CA PRO A 104 -14.81 -4.83 -7.47
C PRO A 104 -15.57 -6.09 -7.05
N HIS A 105 -16.78 -6.25 -7.56
CA HIS A 105 -17.60 -7.45 -7.27
C HIS A 105 -17.15 -8.69 -8.08
N SER A 106 -16.34 -8.48 -9.12
CA SER A 106 -15.77 -9.52 -9.97
C SER A 106 -14.25 -9.33 -10.10
N PRO A 107 -13.45 -10.41 -10.19
CA PRO A 107 -11.99 -10.29 -10.30
C PRO A 107 -11.56 -9.61 -11.61
N LEU A 108 -10.75 -8.55 -11.50
CA LEU A 108 -10.31 -7.76 -12.66
C LEU A 108 -9.57 -8.60 -13.71
N LEU A 109 -8.70 -9.52 -13.29
CA LEU A 109 -7.86 -10.26 -14.24
C LEU A 109 -8.64 -11.32 -15.05
N SER A 110 -9.65 -11.97 -14.46
CA SER A 110 -10.37 -13.08 -15.11
C SER A 110 -11.76 -12.71 -15.62
N GLN A 111 -12.36 -11.65 -15.08
CA GLN A 111 -13.77 -11.31 -15.27
C GLN A 111 -13.94 -9.79 -15.40
N TYR A 112 -13.00 -9.11 -16.06
CA TYR A 112 -13.03 -7.66 -16.27
C TYR A 112 -14.37 -7.18 -16.83
N SER A 113 -14.91 -7.89 -17.83
CA SER A 113 -16.20 -7.58 -18.48
C SER A 113 -17.38 -7.60 -17.52
N ASP A 114 -17.24 -8.32 -16.40
CA ASP A 114 -18.30 -8.50 -15.43
C ASP A 114 -18.24 -7.37 -14.38
N VAL A 115 -17.19 -6.55 -14.34
CA VAL A 115 -17.06 -5.40 -13.41
C VAL A 115 -17.89 -4.21 -13.89
N ASP A 116 -18.67 -3.60 -12.99
CA ASP A 116 -19.50 -2.43 -13.30
C ASP A 116 -18.61 -1.23 -13.63
N PRO A 117 -18.62 -0.69 -14.87
CA PRO A 117 -17.75 0.40 -15.26
C PRO A 117 -17.94 1.65 -14.38
N LYS A 118 -19.11 1.83 -13.77
CA LYS A 118 -19.38 2.99 -12.91
C LYS A 118 -18.49 3.05 -11.68
N ILE A 119 -17.91 1.93 -11.22
CA ILE A 119 -17.09 1.96 -10.01
C ILE A 119 -15.69 2.51 -10.25
N PHE A 120 -15.22 2.59 -11.50
CA PHE A 120 -13.87 3.07 -11.81
C PHE A 120 -13.73 4.57 -11.56
N CYS A 121 -12.59 4.98 -11.01
CA CYS A 121 -12.35 6.38 -10.67
C CYS A 121 -12.47 7.36 -11.85
N GLU A 122 -12.19 6.92 -13.07
CA GLU A 122 -12.38 7.72 -14.30
C GLU A 122 -13.84 8.14 -14.53
N ASN A 123 -14.81 7.38 -14.00
CA ASN A 123 -16.24 7.63 -14.13
C ASN A 123 -16.82 8.42 -12.94
N HIS A 124 -15.96 8.89 -12.03
CA HIS A 124 -16.35 9.64 -10.84
C HIS A 124 -15.85 11.09 -10.87
N ASN A 125 -16.66 11.98 -10.32
CA ASN A 125 -16.20 13.33 -10.02
C ASN A 125 -15.44 13.33 -8.67
N LEU A 126 -14.12 13.43 -8.74
CA LEU A 126 -13.23 13.40 -7.57
C LEU A 126 -12.87 14.80 -7.04
N THR A 127 -13.71 15.81 -7.31
CA THR A 127 -13.56 17.13 -6.70
C THR A 127 -13.91 17.09 -5.21
N ASN A 128 -13.17 17.81 -4.38
CA ASN A 128 -13.42 17.98 -2.94
C ASN A 128 -13.33 16.70 -2.09
N CYS A 129 -12.62 15.66 -2.55
CA CYS A 129 -12.39 14.43 -1.76
C CYS A 129 -11.62 14.67 -0.45
N ASN A 130 -10.95 15.81 -0.30
CA ASN A 130 -10.32 16.22 0.96
C ASN A 130 -11.32 16.52 2.09
N THR A 131 -12.58 16.78 1.76
CA THR A 131 -13.64 17.18 2.70
C THR A 131 -14.88 16.29 2.61
N THR A 132 -15.04 15.57 1.50
CA THR A 132 -16.16 14.66 1.25
C THR A 132 -15.64 13.24 1.01
N PHE A 133 -16.45 12.24 1.36
CA PHE A 133 -16.08 10.85 1.14
C PHE A 133 -16.11 10.51 -0.36
N CYS A 134 -14.95 10.18 -0.91
CA CYS A 134 -14.80 9.65 -2.26
C CYS A 134 -14.40 8.18 -2.20
N GLU A 135 -15.08 7.35 -2.98
CA GLU A 135 -14.82 5.93 -3.12
C GLU A 135 -14.93 5.54 -4.60
N CYS A 136 -13.92 4.84 -5.11
CA CYS A 136 -13.90 4.27 -6.45
C CYS A 136 -12.81 3.20 -6.56
N LEU A 137 -12.90 2.37 -7.60
CA LEU A 137 -11.88 1.43 -8.00
C LEU A 137 -10.72 2.21 -8.63
N ASN A 138 -9.67 2.42 -7.84
CA ASN A 138 -8.49 3.18 -8.25
C ASN A 138 -7.48 2.26 -8.94
N VAL A 139 -7.41 2.38 -10.27
CA VAL A 139 -6.50 1.62 -11.13
C VAL A 139 -5.43 2.58 -11.67
N ILE A 140 -4.17 2.22 -11.45
CA ILE A 140 -2.99 2.94 -11.93
C ILE A 140 -2.41 2.13 -13.09
N GLU A 141 -2.49 2.68 -14.29
CA GLU A 141 -1.96 2.03 -15.49
C GLU A 141 -0.44 2.19 -15.60
N VAL A 142 0.23 1.10 -15.95
CA VAL A 142 1.68 1.00 -16.06
C VAL A 142 2.02 0.20 -17.33
N PRO A 143 2.87 0.71 -18.23
CA PRO A 143 3.32 -0.07 -19.38
C PRO A 143 4.16 -1.30 -18.97
N THR A 144 4.02 -2.41 -19.70
CA THR A 144 4.91 -3.56 -19.53
C THR A 144 6.36 -3.18 -19.83
N ASN A 145 7.31 -3.78 -19.10
CA ASN A 145 8.76 -3.52 -19.17
C ASN A 145 9.18 -2.09 -18.81
N SER A 146 8.33 -1.34 -18.11
CA SER A 146 8.72 -0.06 -17.54
C SER A 146 9.38 -0.21 -16.17
N ASN A 147 10.35 0.65 -15.89
CA ASN A 147 10.86 0.89 -14.54
C ASN A 147 9.90 1.81 -13.81
N VAL A 148 9.24 1.31 -12.77
CA VAL A 148 8.27 2.07 -11.98
C VAL A 148 8.92 2.52 -10.68
N GLU A 149 8.77 3.80 -10.35
CA GLU A 149 9.10 4.35 -9.04
C GLU A 149 7.84 4.85 -8.31
N ILE A 150 7.62 4.33 -7.10
CA ILE A 150 6.53 4.77 -6.22
C ILE A 150 7.14 5.58 -5.08
N ILE A 151 6.71 6.82 -4.89
CA ILE A 151 6.91 7.56 -3.64
C ILE A 151 5.65 7.40 -2.81
N LEU A 152 5.77 6.61 -1.77
CA LEU A 152 4.73 6.37 -0.78
C LEU A 152 4.94 7.32 0.40
N ILE A 153 3.93 8.11 0.75
CA ILE A 153 4.00 9.18 1.73
C ILE A 153 3.00 8.93 2.84
N ASP A 154 3.48 8.87 4.08
CA ASP A 154 2.64 8.95 5.26
C ASP A 154 2.51 10.41 5.70
N ILE A 155 1.29 10.94 5.69
CA ILE A 155 1.05 12.35 6.04
C ILE A 155 1.24 12.58 7.56
N GLY A 156 1.14 11.55 8.40
CA GLY A 156 1.39 11.61 9.85
C GLY A 156 0.39 12.43 10.67
N LYS A 157 -0.85 12.65 10.19
CA LYS A 157 -1.85 13.42 10.95
C LYS A 157 -2.54 12.60 12.03
N THR A 158 -2.59 11.27 11.88
CA THR A 158 -3.50 10.46 12.66
C THR A 158 -2.88 9.14 13.11
N TYR A 159 -2.70 9.01 14.42
CA TYR A 159 -2.04 7.89 15.08
C TYR A 159 -0.57 7.78 14.67
N ASN A 160 0.33 7.73 15.65
CA ASN A 160 1.76 7.49 15.42
C ASN A 160 1.98 5.99 15.08
N ALA A 161 1.40 5.54 13.97
CA ALA A 161 1.27 4.15 13.57
C ALA A 161 2.04 3.90 12.27
N ASN A 162 2.66 2.73 12.16
CA ASN A 162 3.26 2.29 10.90
C ASN A 162 2.25 1.51 10.07
N HIS A 163 2.36 1.71 8.75
CA HIS A 163 1.56 0.98 7.78
C HIS A 163 2.47 0.11 6.92
N PRO A 164 2.36 -1.23 7.02
CA PRO A 164 3.04 -2.12 6.08
C PRO A 164 2.28 -2.10 4.75
N PHE A 165 2.95 -1.83 3.64
CA PHE A 165 2.36 -1.90 2.30
C PHE A 165 2.96 -3.03 1.51
N HIS A 166 2.09 -3.82 0.89
CA HIS A 166 2.42 -4.99 0.12
C HIS A 166 1.98 -4.83 -1.33
N LEU A 167 2.82 -5.26 -2.27
CA LEU A 167 2.53 -5.30 -3.70
C LEU A 167 2.40 -6.74 -4.17
N HIS A 168 1.25 -7.08 -4.74
CA HIS A 168 1.04 -8.40 -5.34
C HIS A 168 1.81 -8.53 -6.66
N GLY A 169 2.20 -9.76 -7.02
CA GLY A 169 2.83 -10.06 -8.32
C GLY A 169 4.26 -9.57 -8.50
N TYR A 170 4.79 -8.80 -7.54
CA TYR A 170 6.12 -8.21 -7.57
C TYR A 170 6.79 -8.23 -6.20
N ALA A 171 8.11 -8.28 -6.23
CA ALA A 171 8.94 -7.69 -5.20
C ALA A 171 9.60 -6.42 -5.78
N PHE A 172 10.01 -5.52 -4.91
CA PHE A 172 10.52 -4.20 -5.22
C PHE A 172 11.79 -3.88 -4.42
N ARG A 173 12.56 -2.92 -4.92
CA ARG A 173 13.70 -2.32 -4.26
C ARG A 173 13.25 -1.18 -3.37
N VAL A 174 13.66 -1.20 -2.11
CA VAL A 174 13.46 -0.07 -1.19
C VAL A 174 14.64 0.88 -1.32
N VAL A 175 14.53 1.85 -2.23
CA VAL A 175 15.65 2.71 -2.64
C VAL A 175 15.77 3.96 -1.77
N GLY A 176 14.73 4.38 -1.06
CA GLY A 176 14.77 5.56 -0.20
C GLY A 176 13.74 5.49 0.91
N MET A 177 14.01 6.12 2.04
CA MET A 177 13.11 6.20 3.19
C MET A 177 13.62 7.29 4.10
N ASP A 178 12.75 8.15 4.60
CA ASP A 178 13.09 9.09 5.67
C ASP A 178 11.84 9.58 6.38
N ARG A 179 12.02 10.09 7.60
CA ARG A 179 10.99 10.82 8.36
C ARG A 179 11.35 12.30 8.36
N LEU A 180 10.46 13.13 7.84
CA LEU A 180 10.71 14.57 7.71
C LEU A 180 10.12 15.40 8.85
N GLY A 181 9.18 14.84 9.61
CA GLY A 181 8.60 15.48 10.78
C GLY A 181 7.44 14.68 11.37
N ASP A 182 6.64 15.32 12.20
CA ASP A 182 5.42 14.72 12.76
C ASP A 182 4.25 14.78 11.77
N SER A 183 4.25 15.73 10.83
CA SER A 183 3.27 15.76 9.75
C SER A 183 3.89 16.29 8.47
N LEU A 184 3.45 15.73 7.35
CA LEU A 184 3.98 16.01 6.04
C LEU A 184 2.99 16.74 5.14
N ASP A 185 3.51 17.72 4.41
CA ASP A 185 2.85 18.26 3.22
C ASP A 185 3.33 17.47 1.99
N VAL A 186 2.39 16.91 1.24
CA VAL A 186 2.67 16.16 0.01
C VAL A 186 3.40 17.03 -1.02
N GLU A 187 3.07 18.32 -1.09
CA GLU A 187 3.72 19.25 -2.03
C GLU A 187 5.19 19.51 -1.65
N LEU A 188 5.52 19.48 -0.35
CA LEU A 188 6.91 19.53 0.10
C LEU A 188 7.69 18.31 -0.40
N VAL A 189 7.14 17.10 -0.27
CA VAL A 189 7.81 15.86 -0.72
C VAL A 189 8.00 15.91 -2.25
N LYS A 190 6.97 16.31 -3.01
CA LYS A 190 7.08 16.48 -4.47
C LYS A 190 8.15 17.50 -4.85
N LYS A 191 8.21 18.64 -4.14
CA LYS A 191 9.24 19.67 -4.34
C LYS A 191 10.64 19.11 -4.07
N LEU A 192 10.85 18.47 -2.93
CA LEU A 192 12.13 17.86 -2.57
C LEU A 192 12.55 16.80 -3.60
N ASN A 193 11.58 16.04 -4.13
CA ASN A 193 11.84 15.08 -5.18
C ASN A 193 12.37 15.75 -6.44
N LYS A 194 11.67 16.81 -6.91
CA LYS A 194 12.06 17.59 -8.08
C LYS A 194 13.42 18.26 -7.92
N GLU A 195 13.76 18.67 -6.72
CA GLU A 195 15.07 19.25 -6.37
C GLU A 195 16.19 18.20 -6.21
N GLY A 196 15.89 16.90 -6.35
CA GLY A 196 16.88 15.82 -6.17
C GLY A 196 17.29 15.60 -4.72
N ARG A 197 16.49 16.06 -3.75
CA ARG A 197 16.80 16.06 -2.32
C ARG A 197 16.28 14.83 -1.57
N LEU A 198 15.42 14.03 -2.21
CA LEU A 198 15.08 12.70 -1.70
C LEU A 198 16.13 11.71 -2.22
N VAL A 199 17.04 11.28 -1.36
CA VAL A 199 18.19 10.45 -1.77
C VAL A 199 17.74 9.02 -2.07
N ARG A 200 18.24 8.44 -3.17
CA ARG A 200 18.10 7.02 -3.48
C ARG A 200 19.42 6.28 -3.26
N ASN A 201 19.37 5.14 -2.57
CA ASN A 201 20.38 4.09 -2.64
C ASN A 201 20.11 3.23 -3.89
N LEU A 202 21.01 3.30 -4.87
CA LEU A 202 20.98 2.45 -6.07
C LEU A 202 22.05 1.35 -6.03
N GLU A 203 22.83 1.28 -4.94
CA GLU A 203 23.88 0.29 -4.73
C GLU A 203 23.30 -0.97 -4.05
N ASN A 204 22.57 -1.75 -4.84
CA ASN A 204 21.95 -3.02 -4.42
C ASN A 204 21.08 -2.91 -3.14
N PRO A 205 20.07 -2.03 -3.11
CA PRO A 205 19.18 -1.86 -1.97
C PRO A 205 18.34 -3.13 -1.69
N PRO A 206 17.73 -3.23 -0.50
CA PRO A 206 16.94 -4.41 -0.12
C PRO A 206 15.80 -4.69 -1.10
N PHE A 207 15.60 -5.97 -1.39
CA PHE A 207 14.51 -6.48 -2.21
C PHE A 207 13.43 -7.07 -1.30
N LYS A 208 12.20 -6.55 -1.40
CA LYS A 208 11.08 -6.83 -0.49
C LYS A 208 9.76 -6.85 -1.26
N ASP A 209 8.77 -7.56 -0.76
CA ASP A 209 7.37 -7.46 -1.23
C ASP A 209 6.51 -6.56 -0.34
N THR A 210 7.02 -6.25 0.87
CA THR A 210 6.31 -5.50 1.90
C THR A 210 7.27 -4.55 2.59
N VAL A 211 6.84 -3.30 2.79
CA VAL A 211 7.63 -2.26 3.48
C VAL A 211 6.76 -1.41 4.40
N THR A 212 7.32 -0.94 5.50
CA THR A 212 6.68 0.06 6.36
C THR A 212 7.12 1.45 5.95
N VAL A 213 6.22 2.42 6.01
CA VAL A 213 6.58 3.85 5.88
C VAL A 213 6.65 4.49 7.26
N PRO A 214 7.65 5.33 7.54
CA PRO A 214 7.66 6.14 8.75
C PRO A 214 6.49 7.14 8.75
N ASP A 215 5.79 7.26 9.88
CA ASP A 215 4.80 8.30 10.14
C ASP A 215 5.42 9.71 9.96
N GLY A 216 4.76 10.57 9.19
CA GLY A 216 5.33 11.87 8.79
C GLY A 216 6.59 11.73 7.94
N GLY A 217 6.68 10.64 7.17
CA GLY A 217 7.79 10.28 6.31
C GLY A 217 7.38 9.79 4.93
N TYR A 218 8.36 9.28 4.20
CA TYR A 218 8.17 8.68 2.89
C TYR A 218 9.00 7.41 2.74
N THR A 219 8.64 6.58 1.76
CA THR A 219 9.41 5.45 1.29
C THR A 219 9.35 5.41 -0.24
N ILE A 220 10.50 5.18 -0.87
CA ILE A 220 10.64 5.13 -2.33
C ILE A 220 10.89 3.69 -2.74
N LEU A 221 10.02 3.19 -3.59
CA LEU A 221 10.04 1.83 -4.11
C LEU A 221 10.34 1.83 -5.59
N ARG A 222 11.11 0.86 -6.07
CA ARG A 222 11.25 0.60 -7.51
C ARG A 222 10.97 -0.85 -7.87
N PHE A 223 10.21 -1.09 -8.93
CA PHE A 223 10.01 -2.42 -9.51
C PHE A 223 9.96 -2.34 -11.04
N HIS A 224 10.34 -3.45 -11.68
CA HIS A 224 10.29 -3.58 -13.13
C HIS A 224 8.98 -4.28 -13.52
N ALA A 225 8.11 -3.57 -14.24
CA ALA A 225 6.76 -4.00 -14.58
C ALA A 225 6.73 -5.11 -15.66
N SER A 226 7.23 -6.28 -15.30
CA SER A 226 7.47 -7.43 -16.20
C SER A 226 6.38 -8.51 -16.17
N ASN A 227 5.35 -8.32 -15.35
CA ASN A 227 4.27 -9.28 -15.13
C ASN A 227 2.92 -8.63 -15.48
N PRO A 228 2.43 -8.78 -16.74
CA PRO A 228 1.17 -8.19 -17.17
C PRO A 228 -0.04 -8.70 -16.36
N GLY A 229 -0.92 -7.79 -15.94
CA GLY A 229 -2.11 -8.11 -15.17
C GLY A 229 -2.54 -7.00 -14.21
N TYR A 230 -3.42 -7.34 -13.26
CA TYR A 230 -3.91 -6.44 -12.21
C TYR A 230 -3.34 -6.85 -10.86
N TRP A 231 -2.62 -5.95 -10.21
CA TRP A 231 -1.87 -6.23 -8.98
C TRP A 231 -2.29 -5.28 -7.86
N LEU A 232 -2.85 -5.85 -6.79
CA LEU A 232 -3.26 -5.08 -5.63
C LEU A 232 -2.02 -4.55 -4.88
N PHE A 233 -2.04 -3.26 -4.56
CA PHE A 233 -1.10 -2.61 -3.67
C PHE A 233 -1.87 -2.05 -2.49
N HIS A 234 -1.64 -2.59 -1.29
CA HIS A 234 -2.49 -2.29 -0.14
C HIS A 234 -1.73 -2.31 1.18
N CYS A 235 -2.32 -1.66 2.19
CA CYS A 235 -1.86 -1.84 3.55
C CYS A 235 -2.12 -3.29 3.99
N HIS A 236 -1.11 -3.97 4.53
CA HIS A 236 -1.17 -5.35 4.99
C HIS A 236 -1.77 -5.48 6.42
N ILE A 237 -2.54 -4.47 6.83
CA ILE A 237 -3.47 -4.56 7.96
C ILE A 237 -4.85 -4.72 7.34
N ASP A 238 -5.43 -5.91 7.45
CA ASP A 238 -6.64 -6.32 6.71
C ASP A 238 -7.77 -5.30 6.82
N PHE A 239 -8.00 -4.77 8.03
CA PHE A 239 -9.01 -3.75 8.24
C PHE A 239 -8.75 -2.47 7.42
N HIS A 240 -7.50 -2.01 7.31
CA HIS A 240 -7.18 -0.82 6.53
C HIS A 240 -7.36 -1.05 5.03
N ALA A 241 -6.98 -2.23 4.52
CA ALA A 241 -7.21 -2.59 3.13
C ALA A 241 -8.71 -2.65 2.82
N GLU A 242 -9.49 -3.34 3.65
CA GLU A 242 -10.93 -3.54 3.48
C GLU A 242 -11.71 -2.23 3.45
N VAL A 243 -11.31 -1.25 4.28
CA VAL A 243 -11.99 0.05 4.35
C VAL A 243 -11.36 1.14 3.48
N GLY A 244 -10.49 0.76 2.53
CA GLY A 244 -10.13 1.60 1.39
C GLY A 244 -8.64 1.93 1.18
N MET A 245 -7.71 1.42 1.99
CA MET A 245 -6.27 1.70 1.85
C MET A 245 -5.58 0.81 0.81
N ALA A 246 -6.06 0.88 -0.43
CA ALA A 246 -5.54 0.10 -1.53
C ALA A 246 -5.58 0.86 -2.87
N VAL A 247 -4.80 0.40 -3.83
CA VAL A 247 -4.89 0.74 -5.26
C VAL A 247 -4.57 -0.52 -6.06
N VAL A 248 -4.89 -0.54 -7.34
CA VAL A 248 -4.52 -1.62 -8.26
C VAL A 248 -3.58 -1.09 -9.32
N PHE A 249 -2.44 -1.73 -9.53
CA PHE A 249 -1.61 -1.50 -10.70
C PHE A 249 -2.06 -2.38 -11.85
N LYS A 250 -2.45 -1.79 -12.97
CA LYS A 250 -2.69 -2.49 -14.25
C LYS A 250 -1.40 -2.43 -15.05
N VAL A 251 -0.68 -3.54 -15.11
CA VAL A 251 0.56 -3.64 -15.88
C VAL A 251 0.24 -4.21 -17.26
N GLY A 252 0.49 -3.45 -18.32
CA GLY A 252 0.30 -3.88 -19.70
C GLY A 252 -1.12 -3.72 -20.24
N LYS A 253 -1.27 -4.07 -21.51
CA LYS A 253 -2.55 -4.09 -22.22
C LYS A 253 -3.23 -5.45 -22.08
N ASP A 254 -4.54 -5.45 -22.32
CA ASP A 254 -5.38 -6.63 -22.11
C ASP A 254 -4.96 -7.80 -23.01
N GLU A 255 -4.38 -7.52 -24.18
CA GLU A 255 -3.86 -8.55 -25.09
C GLU A 255 -2.58 -9.23 -24.57
N GLU A 256 -1.89 -8.64 -23.60
CA GLU A 256 -0.68 -9.18 -22.98
C GLU A 256 -1.01 -10.12 -21.80
N PHE A 257 -2.27 -10.16 -21.36
CA PHE A 257 -2.66 -10.94 -20.19
C PHE A 257 -2.79 -12.44 -20.55
N PRO A 258 -2.46 -13.34 -19.62
CA PRO A 258 -2.72 -14.75 -19.82
C PRO A 258 -4.24 -14.98 -20.01
N PRO A 259 -4.65 -15.89 -20.91
CA PRO A 259 -6.07 -16.19 -21.08
C PRO A 259 -6.63 -16.79 -19.80
N VAL A 260 -7.92 -16.52 -19.55
CA VAL A 260 -8.64 -17.13 -18.44
C VAL A 260 -8.64 -18.65 -18.61
N PRO A 261 -8.24 -19.43 -17.59
CA PRO A 261 -8.25 -20.88 -17.68
C PRO A 261 -9.63 -21.44 -18.05
N ASN A 262 -9.66 -22.53 -18.83
CA ASN A 262 -10.90 -23.20 -19.19
C ASN A 262 -11.63 -23.67 -17.91
N GLY A 263 -12.92 -23.31 -17.80
CA GLY A 263 -13.74 -23.66 -16.63
C GLY A 263 -13.41 -22.88 -15.36
N PHE A 264 -12.69 -21.75 -15.45
CA PHE A 264 -12.44 -20.90 -14.30
C PHE A 264 -13.76 -20.41 -13.69
N PRO A 265 -13.97 -20.55 -12.36
CA PRO A 265 -15.21 -20.14 -11.71
C PRO A 265 -15.49 -18.66 -11.94
N LYS A 266 -16.73 -18.36 -12.32
CA LYS A 266 -17.22 -16.99 -12.41
C LYS A 266 -17.96 -16.58 -11.16
N CYS A 267 -17.80 -15.32 -10.78
CA CYS A 267 -18.66 -14.64 -9.83
C CYS A 267 -20.01 -14.41 -10.53
N GLY A 268 -21.06 -15.03 -10.02
CA GLY A 268 -22.44 -14.63 -10.31
C GLY A 268 -23.00 -13.91 -9.10
N ASP A 269 -24.12 -13.22 -9.27
CA ASP A 269 -24.96 -12.86 -8.14
C ASP A 269 -25.17 -14.12 -7.27
N PHE A 270 -24.88 -14.03 -5.97
CA PHE A 270 -25.29 -15.08 -5.04
C PHE A 270 -26.82 -15.14 -5.03
N LYS A 271 -27.39 -16.00 -5.88
CA LYS A 271 -28.78 -16.39 -5.80
C LYS A 271 -28.87 -17.46 -4.73
N ILE A 272 -29.62 -17.18 -3.66
CA ILE A 272 -30.07 -18.19 -2.70
C ILE A 272 -31.08 -19.07 -3.42
N ASP A 273 -30.63 -19.91 -4.33
CA ASP A 273 -31.46 -20.90 -4.97
C ASP A 273 -30.94 -22.27 -4.53
N ASN A 274 -31.71 -22.88 -3.61
CA ASN A 274 -31.61 -24.24 -3.07
C ASN A 274 -31.00 -24.42 -1.66
N PHE A 275 -31.51 -23.68 -0.67
CA PHE A 275 -32.03 -24.45 0.48
C PHE A 275 -33.26 -25.19 -0.03
N GLU A 276 -33.03 -26.38 -0.58
CA GLU A 276 -34.11 -27.31 -0.83
C GLU A 276 -34.99 -27.39 0.41
N LYS A 277 -36.29 -27.28 0.19
CA LYS A 277 -37.36 -27.61 1.13
C LYS A 277 -37.02 -28.94 1.82
N SER A 278 -36.35 -28.90 2.97
CA SER A 278 -36.47 -29.98 3.93
C SER A 278 -37.86 -29.83 4.53
N SER A 279 -38.77 -30.64 4.01
CA SER A 279 -40.03 -31.02 4.63
C SER A 279 -39.98 -30.94 6.16
N TYR A 280 -40.62 -29.92 6.72
CA TYR A 280 -41.28 -30.06 8.01
C TYR A 280 -42.77 -30.16 7.71
N ASP A 281 -43.19 -31.38 7.38
CA ASP A 281 -44.52 -31.86 7.72
C ASP A 281 -44.48 -32.15 9.22
N HIS A 282 -45.10 -31.27 10.01
CA HIS A 282 -45.79 -31.56 11.28
C HIS A 282 -46.62 -30.36 11.70
#